data_AF-A0A6N9J113-F1
#
_entry.id   AF-A0A6N9J113-F1
#
_cell.length_a   1.000
_cell.length_b   1.000
_cell.length_c   1.000
_cell.angle_alpha   90.00
_cell.angle_beta   90.00
_cell.angle_gamma   90.00
#
_symmetry.space_group_name_H-M   'P 1'
#
loop_
_entity.id
_entity.type
_entity.pdbx_description
1 polymer ?
#
loop_
_entity_poly.entity_id
_entity_poly.type
_entity_poly.pdbx_seq_one_letter_code
_entity_poly.pdbx_strand_id
1 'polypeptide(L)'
;MQQAYRKFAEEQEEFSMSRARELVKDLFRPNPIIYWVDFFISAFLGWGSFVLAISEPASSTRQIFFVVLASFSLYRAASFIHEIAHFKKGSFKVFRWTWNLFCGFPLMIPAFLYQAVHFDHHKQNLYGTEKDGEYFPFAIRGRKSIVVHVLFSFIVPVVFFVRFLVLSPLSLFNKKLRLFLMDKVSALVIDLDYQRPESSWKNIGGWKIQEFSACFYAWVFLGFIMAEIIPAVALVLWYCVEALIFLVNSLRTLGAHRYQNPKEEEMSYSSQMLDSVNIPGNRWVTPLWAPVGLRFHATHHLFPDLPYHALEEAHNRLVQDKDVGKLYGQTVSSGLLSALTQLWKHAAH
;
A
#
# COMPACT_ATOMS: atom_id res chain seq x y z
N MET A 1 36.38 15.69 13.67
CA MET A 1 35.01 15.12 13.61
C MET A 1 34.00 16.14 13.06
N GLN A 2 33.86 17.34 13.62
CA GLN A 2 32.97 18.40 13.10
C GLN A 2 33.34 18.93 11.70
N GLN A 3 34.63 19.03 11.37
CA GLN A 3 35.07 19.42 10.01
C GLN A 3 34.84 18.33 8.97
N ALA A 4 34.92 17.06 9.37
CA ALA A 4 34.56 15.93 8.50
C ALA A 4 33.04 15.85 8.29
N TYR A 5 32.25 16.15 9.33
CA TYR A 5 30.79 16.30 9.24
C TYR A 5 30.37 17.47 8.36
N ARG A 6 31.04 18.63 8.47
CA ARG A 6 30.82 19.79 7.59
C ARG A 6 31.19 19.48 6.14
N LYS A 7 32.31 18.80 5.89
CA LYS A 7 32.73 18.42 4.54
C LYS A 7 31.81 17.34 3.93
N PHE A 8 31.28 16.42 4.74
CA PHE A 8 30.26 15.45 4.31
C PHE A 8 28.89 16.11 4.01
N ALA A 9 28.56 17.19 4.73
CA ALA A 9 27.35 17.98 4.49
C ALA A 9 27.51 18.96 3.31
N GLU A 10 28.72 19.44 3.04
CA GLU A 10 29.04 20.35 1.92
C GLU A 10 29.23 19.61 0.57
N GLU A 11 29.53 18.30 0.58
CA GLU A 11 29.70 17.47 -0.63
C GLU A 11 28.42 16.72 -1.08
N GLN A 12 27.28 16.90 -0.40
CA GLN A 12 26.00 16.49 -0.98
C GLN A 12 25.58 17.53 -2.03
N GLU A 13 25.72 17.20 -3.30
CA GLU A 13 24.99 17.87 -4.38
C GLU A 13 23.52 17.97 -3.95
N GLU A 14 23.06 19.18 -3.62
CA GLU A 14 21.69 19.40 -3.20
C GLU A 14 20.77 18.97 -4.35
N PHE A 15 19.90 18.00 -4.09
CA PHE A 15 19.00 17.46 -5.11
C PHE A 15 18.13 18.58 -5.70
N SER A 16 18.33 18.92 -6.97
CA SER A 16 17.60 20.00 -7.62
C SER A 16 16.15 19.61 -7.92
N MET A 17 15.24 19.93 -7.00
CA MET A 17 13.81 19.67 -7.14
C MET A 17 13.16 20.40 -8.33
N SER A 18 13.65 21.59 -8.66
CA SER A 18 13.18 22.35 -9.82
C SER A 18 13.51 21.61 -11.12
N ARG A 19 14.77 21.16 -11.26
CA ARG A 19 15.22 20.38 -12.42
C ARG A 19 14.45 19.05 -12.54
N ALA A 20 14.30 18.34 -11.42
CA ALA A 20 13.55 17.09 -11.39
C ALA A 20 12.09 17.28 -11.84
N ARG A 21 11.42 18.37 -11.41
CA ARG A 21 10.07 18.73 -11.87
C ARG A 21 10.00 19.05 -13.35
N GLU A 22 11.01 19.74 -13.90
CA GLU A 22 11.05 20.07 -15.34
C GLU A 22 11.10 18.83 -16.23
N LEU A 23 11.82 17.79 -15.80
CA LEU A 23 11.96 16.53 -16.53
C LEU A 23 10.66 15.75 -16.68
N VAL A 24 9.71 15.93 -15.75
CA VAL A 24 8.48 15.12 -15.66
C VAL A 24 7.19 15.94 -15.86
N LYS A 25 7.30 17.24 -16.15
CA LYS A 25 6.15 18.17 -16.20
C LYS A 25 5.05 17.78 -17.19
N ASP A 26 5.38 17.05 -18.25
CA ASP A 26 4.45 16.55 -19.28
C ASP A 26 3.74 15.24 -18.88
N LEU A 27 4.15 14.60 -17.78
CA LEU A 27 3.68 13.26 -17.39
C LEU A 27 2.48 13.27 -16.42
N PHE A 28 2.07 14.42 -15.90
CA PHE A 28 1.03 14.54 -14.85
C PHE A 28 -0.41 14.31 -15.32
N ARG A 29 -0.63 14.04 -16.61
CA ARG A 29 -1.99 13.84 -17.14
C ARG A 29 -2.38 12.35 -17.03
N PRO A 30 -3.29 11.97 -16.12
CA PRO A 30 -3.75 10.59 -16.04
C PRO A 30 -4.55 10.22 -17.30
N ASN A 31 -4.34 9.01 -17.81
CA ASN A 31 -5.17 8.41 -18.85
C ASN A 31 -6.25 7.49 -18.25
N PRO A 32 -7.54 7.89 -18.20
CA PRO A 32 -8.59 7.10 -17.56
C PRO A 32 -8.81 5.72 -18.18
N ILE A 33 -8.54 5.55 -19.49
CA ILE A 33 -8.71 4.26 -20.18
C ILE A 33 -7.75 3.23 -19.59
N ILE A 34 -6.50 3.63 -19.32
CA ILE A 34 -5.50 2.75 -18.70
C ILE A 34 -5.97 2.32 -17.30
N TYR A 35 -6.48 3.24 -16.48
CA TYR A 35 -7.00 2.90 -15.16
C TYR A 35 -8.16 1.91 -15.23
N TRP A 36 -9.17 2.19 -16.05
CA TRP A 36 -10.36 1.34 -16.14
C TRP A 36 -10.05 -0.04 -16.71
N VAL A 37 -9.29 -0.13 -17.81
CA VAL A 37 -8.96 -1.40 -18.47
C VAL A 37 -8.10 -2.25 -17.56
N ASP A 38 -7.04 -1.70 -16.98
CA ASP A 38 -6.14 -2.45 -16.09
C ASP A 38 -6.86 -2.93 -14.82
N PHE A 39 -7.65 -2.04 -14.20
CA PHE A 39 -8.45 -2.40 -13.03
C PHE A 39 -9.44 -3.52 -13.33
N PHE A 40 -10.25 -3.40 -14.39
CA PHE A 40 -11.28 -4.39 -14.69
C PHE A 40 -10.69 -5.73 -15.13
N ILE A 41 -9.62 -5.75 -15.92
CA ILE A 41 -8.93 -6.99 -16.28
C ILE A 41 -8.42 -7.69 -15.01
N SER A 42 -7.76 -6.94 -14.13
CA SER A 42 -7.21 -7.48 -12.89
C SER A 42 -8.30 -7.99 -11.94
N ALA A 43 -9.38 -7.23 -11.76
CA ALA A 43 -10.49 -7.60 -10.90
C ALA A 43 -11.27 -8.80 -11.46
N PHE A 44 -11.56 -8.82 -12.77
CA PHE A 44 -12.29 -9.92 -13.41
C PHE A 44 -11.48 -11.22 -13.41
N LEU A 45 -10.18 -11.15 -13.75
CA LEU A 45 -9.29 -12.30 -13.66
C LEU A 45 -9.17 -12.81 -12.23
N GLY A 46 -9.09 -11.90 -11.27
CA GLY A 46 -9.03 -12.20 -9.84
C GLY A 46 -10.25 -12.93 -9.31
N TRP A 47 -11.44 -12.33 -9.45
CA TRP A 47 -12.69 -12.93 -8.98
C TRP A 47 -13.10 -14.14 -9.81
N GLY A 48 -12.84 -14.15 -11.11
CA GLY A 48 -13.05 -15.32 -11.96
C GLY A 48 -12.21 -16.51 -11.50
N SER A 49 -10.92 -16.29 -11.22
CA SER A 49 -10.04 -17.32 -10.68
C SER A 49 -10.50 -17.77 -9.28
N PHE A 50 -10.96 -16.85 -8.44
CA PHE A 50 -11.50 -17.19 -7.13
C PHE A 50 -12.73 -18.11 -7.22
N VAL A 51 -13.67 -17.81 -8.11
CA VAL A 51 -14.87 -18.66 -8.36
C VAL A 51 -14.46 -20.04 -8.90
N LEU A 52 -13.47 -20.10 -9.80
CA LEU A 52 -12.93 -21.37 -10.29
C LEU A 52 -12.27 -22.17 -9.15
N ALA A 53 -11.53 -21.53 -8.25
CA ALA A 53 -10.92 -22.19 -7.10
C ALA A 53 -11.95 -22.86 -6.16
N ILE A 54 -13.12 -22.22 -5.97
CA ILE A 54 -14.22 -22.79 -5.17
C ILE A 54 -14.77 -24.07 -5.81
N SER A 55 -14.75 -24.15 -7.14
CA SER A 55 -15.33 -25.26 -7.92
C SER A 55 -14.37 -26.44 -8.10
N GLU A 56 -13.09 -26.27 -7.78
CA GLU A 56 -12.07 -27.32 -7.85
C GLU A 56 -12.03 -28.17 -6.58
N PRO A 57 -11.63 -29.45 -6.66
CA PRO A 57 -11.47 -30.29 -5.48
C PRO A 57 -10.48 -29.68 -4.48
N ALA A 58 -10.81 -29.83 -3.20
CA ALA A 58 -10.00 -29.30 -2.10
C ALA A 58 -8.53 -29.76 -2.21
N SER A 59 -7.60 -28.81 -2.11
CA SER A 59 -6.15 -29.02 -2.18
C SER A 59 -5.64 -29.61 -3.50
N SER A 60 -6.46 -29.63 -4.55
CA SER A 60 -5.99 -30.00 -5.89
C SER A 60 -4.98 -28.98 -6.42
N THR A 61 -4.08 -29.41 -7.30
CA THR A 61 -3.12 -28.51 -7.96
C THR A 61 -3.82 -27.38 -8.72
N ARG A 62 -5.02 -27.62 -9.27
CA ARG A 62 -5.82 -26.61 -9.96
C ARG A 62 -6.39 -25.57 -8.99
N GLN A 63 -6.92 -26.00 -7.84
CA GLN A 63 -7.38 -25.08 -6.81
C GLN A 63 -6.24 -24.17 -6.33
N ILE A 64 -5.06 -24.76 -6.04
CA ILE A 64 -3.88 -23.99 -5.61
C ILE A 64 -3.47 -22.99 -6.69
N PHE A 65 -3.44 -23.41 -7.96
CA PHE A 65 -3.14 -22.52 -9.08
C PHE A 65 -4.13 -21.35 -9.17
N PHE A 66 -5.43 -21.61 -9.06
CA PHE A 66 -6.44 -20.55 -9.12
C PHE A 66 -6.42 -19.63 -7.89
N VAL A 67 -6.10 -20.13 -6.70
CA VAL A 67 -5.87 -19.29 -5.51
C VAL A 67 -4.70 -18.34 -5.75
N VAL A 68 -3.56 -18.85 -6.26
CA VAL A 68 -2.39 -18.01 -6.56
C VAL A 68 -2.72 -16.96 -7.63
N LEU A 69 -3.40 -17.38 -8.71
CA LEU A 69 -3.81 -16.47 -9.78
C LEU A 69 -4.80 -15.40 -9.28
N ALA A 70 -5.76 -15.79 -8.43
CA ALA A 70 -6.69 -14.87 -7.78
C ALA A 70 -5.94 -13.87 -6.91
N SER A 71 -5.01 -14.32 -6.06
CA SER A 71 -4.23 -13.45 -5.17
C SER A 71 -3.42 -12.41 -5.93
N PHE A 72 -2.66 -12.78 -6.95
CA PHE A 72 -1.84 -11.80 -7.69
C PHE A 72 -2.70 -10.82 -8.50
N SER A 73 -3.80 -11.30 -9.09
CA SER A 73 -4.70 -10.45 -9.87
C SER A 73 -5.49 -9.48 -8.98
N LEU A 74 -6.03 -9.97 -7.86
CA LEU A 74 -6.70 -9.14 -6.86
C LEU A 74 -5.72 -8.24 -6.12
N TYR A 75 -4.46 -8.64 -5.91
CA TYR A 75 -3.45 -7.77 -5.34
C TYR A 75 -3.20 -6.55 -6.24
N ARG A 76 -3.04 -6.78 -7.55
CA ARG A 76 -2.93 -5.69 -8.53
C ARG A 76 -4.17 -4.79 -8.52
N ALA A 77 -5.37 -5.38 -8.55
CA ALA A 77 -6.62 -4.62 -8.51
C ALA A 77 -6.76 -3.80 -7.21
N ALA A 78 -6.47 -4.41 -6.06
CA ALA A 78 -6.53 -3.77 -4.75
C ALA A 78 -5.47 -2.66 -4.61
N SER A 79 -4.30 -2.80 -5.23
CA SER A 79 -3.23 -1.81 -5.16
C SER A 79 -3.59 -0.46 -5.78
N PHE A 80 -4.64 -0.36 -6.61
CA PHE A 80 -5.20 0.91 -7.06
C PHE A 80 -5.69 1.80 -5.91
N ILE A 81 -5.88 1.26 -4.69
CA ILE A 81 -6.12 2.07 -3.49
C ILE A 81 -5.04 3.14 -3.29
N HIS A 82 -3.81 2.87 -3.72
CA HIS A 82 -2.68 3.80 -3.71
C HIS A 82 -2.90 4.99 -4.64
N GLU A 83 -3.28 4.74 -5.89
CA GLU A 83 -3.65 5.80 -6.84
C GLU A 83 -4.87 6.60 -6.35
N ILE A 84 -5.86 5.91 -5.79
CA ILE A 84 -7.08 6.52 -5.26
C ILE A 84 -6.77 7.48 -4.09
N ALA A 85 -5.71 7.24 -3.33
CA ALA A 85 -5.27 8.12 -2.26
C ALA A 85 -4.78 9.48 -2.79
N HIS A 86 -4.19 9.49 -4.00
CA HIS A 86 -3.57 10.68 -4.62
C HIS A 86 -4.44 11.38 -5.66
N PHE A 87 -5.57 10.79 -6.07
CA PHE A 87 -6.48 11.47 -6.98
C PHE A 87 -6.91 12.84 -6.44
N LYS A 88 -6.77 13.86 -7.30
CA LYS A 88 -7.20 15.23 -7.02
C LYS A 88 -8.63 15.23 -6.51
N LYS A 89 -8.90 16.01 -5.46
CA LYS A 89 -10.23 16.11 -4.83
C LYS A 89 -11.30 16.38 -5.89
N GLY A 90 -12.28 15.49 -5.97
CA GLY A 90 -13.40 15.60 -6.91
C GLY A 90 -13.21 14.90 -8.26
N SER A 91 -12.01 14.42 -8.58
CA SER A 91 -11.74 13.60 -9.77
C SER A 91 -11.99 12.11 -9.51
N PHE A 92 -12.14 11.30 -10.58
CA PHE A 92 -12.24 9.84 -10.53
C PHE A 92 -13.27 9.26 -9.54
N LYS A 93 -14.33 10.02 -9.20
CA LYS A 93 -15.34 9.61 -8.21
C LYS A 93 -16.00 8.28 -8.55
N VAL A 94 -16.37 8.10 -9.82
CA VAL A 94 -17.00 6.86 -10.32
C VAL A 94 -16.01 5.70 -10.19
N PHE A 95 -14.77 5.88 -10.67
CA PHE A 95 -13.72 4.86 -10.55
C PHE A 95 -13.51 4.43 -9.10
N ARG A 96 -13.42 5.38 -8.16
CA ARG A 96 -13.26 5.07 -6.73
C ARG A 96 -14.42 4.22 -6.18
N TRP A 97 -15.66 4.57 -6.50
CA TRP A 97 -16.82 3.80 -6.03
C TRP A 97 -16.87 2.41 -6.66
N THR A 98 -16.56 2.30 -7.95
CA THR A 98 -16.45 1.00 -8.61
C THR A 98 -15.31 0.17 -8.03
N TRP A 99 -14.15 0.78 -7.76
CA TRP A 99 -13.05 0.12 -7.08
C TRP A 99 -13.45 -0.41 -5.70
N ASN A 100 -14.16 0.40 -4.90
CA ASN A 100 -14.68 -0.06 -3.62
C ASN A 100 -15.67 -1.23 -3.78
N LEU A 101 -16.55 -1.18 -4.78
CA LEU A 101 -17.53 -2.23 -5.03
C LEU A 101 -16.88 -3.59 -5.35
N PHE A 102 -15.81 -3.60 -6.15
CA PHE A 102 -15.16 -4.82 -6.62
C PHE A 102 -13.94 -5.23 -5.79
N CYS A 103 -13.31 -4.33 -5.04
CA CYS A 103 -12.14 -4.65 -4.22
C CYS A 103 -12.32 -4.16 -2.79
N GLY A 104 -12.57 -2.87 -2.57
CA GLY A 104 -12.60 -2.30 -1.22
C GLY A 104 -13.54 -3.02 -0.25
N PHE A 105 -14.81 -3.24 -0.60
CA PHE A 105 -15.77 -3.92 0.28
C PHE A 105 -15.60 -5.44 0.28
N PRO A 106 -15.50 -6.14 -0.86
CA PRO A 106 -15.35 -7.59 -0.85
C PRO A 106 -14.05 -8.07 -0.19
N LEU A 107 -12.99 -7.25 -0.19
CA LEU A 107 -11.71 -7.54 0.45
C LEU A 107 -11.55 -6.86 1.83
N MET A 108 -12.63 -6.31 2.39
CA MET A 108 -12.63 -5.63 3.71
C MET A 108 -11.57 -4.52 3.86
N ILE A 109 -11.21 -3.85 2.76
CA ILE A 109 -10.25 -2.75 2.68
C ILE A 109 -10.83 -1.49 1.99
N PRO A 110 -11.98 -0.96 2.44
CA PRO A 110 -12.57 0.21 1.80
C PRO A 110 -11.62 1.42 1.80
N ALA A 111 -11.69 2.23 0.75
CA ALA A 111 -10.70 3.27 0.48
C ALA A 111 -10.47 4.29 1.62
N PHE A 112 -11.45 4.51 2.51
CA PHE A 112 -11.29 5.40 3.67
C PHE A 112 -10.23 4.94 4.68
N LEU A 113 -9.84 3.65 4.64
CA LEU A 113 -8.79 3.10 5.48
C LEU A 113 -7.39 3.51 5.05
N TYR A 114 -7.23 4.01 3.83
CA TYR A 114 -5.91 4.30 3.28
C TYR A 114 -5.74 5.77 2.94
N GLN A 115 -6.75 6.38 2.31
CA GLN A 115 -6.62 7.70 1.66
C GLN A 115 -5.87 8.77 2.48
N ALA A 116 -6.33 9.07 3.70
CA ALA A 116 -5.72 10.17 4.45
C ALA A 116 -4.38 9.79 5.07
N VAL A 117 -4.20 8.53 5.46
CA VAL A 117 -2.97 8.05 6.11
C VAL A 117 -1.83 8.02 5.09
N HIS A 118 -2.11 7.51 3.90
CA HIS A 118 -1.14 7.51 2.83
C HIS A 118 -0.81 8.92 2.36
N PHE A 119 -1.81 9.80 2.26
CA PHE A 119 -1.55 11.20 1.95
C PHE A 119 -0.69 11.89 3.02
N ASP A 120 -0.91 11.59 4.30
CA ASP A 120 -0.11 12.11 5.41
C ASP A 120 1.35 11.62 5.36
N HIS A 121 1.59 10.38 4.94
CA HIS A 121 2.93 9.82 4.72
C HIS A 121 3.77 10.62 3.70
N HIS A 122 3.15 11.24 2.70
CA HIS A 122 3.89 12.07 1.72
C HIS A 122 4.17 13.50 2.20
N LYS A 123 3.63 13.92 3.35
CA LYS A 123 3.89 15.26 3.88
C LYS A 123 5.25 15.30 4.55
N GLN A 124 6.11 16.21 4.12
CA GLN A 124 7.46 16.37 4.64
C GLN A 124 7.51 16.49 6.17
N ASN A 125 6.58 17.23 6.78
CA ASN A 125 6.54 17.46 8.23
C ASN A 125 5.93 16.29 9.04
N LEU A 126 5.49 15.22 8.36
CA LEU A 126 4.96 14.03 9.02
C LEU A 126 5.78 12.78 8.69
N TYR A 127 6.33 12.69 7.48
CA TYR A 127 7.06 11.52 6.99
C TYR A 127 8.11 11.06 7.98
N GLY A 128 8.05 9.79 8.34
CA GLY A 128 9.02 9.19 9.24
C GLY A 128 8.96 9.73 10.66
N THR A 129 7.84 10.32 11.11
CA THR A 129 7.59 10.69 12.52
C THR A 129 6.60 9.73 13.18
N GLU A 130 6.28 9.92 14.46
CA GLU A 130 5.20 9.18 15.15
C GLU A 130 3.81 9.37 14.52
N LYS A 131 3.60 10.48 13.80
CA LYS A 131 2.33 10.77 13.12
C LYS A 131 2.20 10.08 11.76
N ASP A 132 3.24 9.38 11.32
CA ASP A 132 3.25 8.59 10.10
C ASP A 132 2.99 7.11 10.41
N GLY A 133 1.78 6.65 10.06
CA GLY A 133 1.39 5.25 10.22
C GLY A 133 1.98 4.32 9.16
N GLU A 134 2.51 4.86 8.05
CA GLU A 134 3.15 4.08 6.98
C GLU A 134 4.68 4.05 7.08
N TYR A 135 5.24 4.65 8.12
CA TYR A 135 6.64 4.49 8.50
C TYR A 135 6.75 3.73 9.81
N PHE A 136 7.69 2.79 9.89
CA PHE A 136 8.10 2.15 11.13
C PHE A 136 9.60 1.87 11.02
N PRO A 137 10.43 2.28 11.99
CA PRO A 137 11.89 2.23 11.86
C PRO A 137 12.45 0.81 12.01
N PHE A 138 12.13 -0.07 11.06
CA PHE A 138 12.54 -1.47 11.03
C PHE A 138 14.05 -1.67 11.13
N ALA A 139 14.84 -0.75 10.55
CA ALA A 139 16.31 -0.84 10.62
C ALA A 139 16.85 -0.61 12.03
N ILE A 140 16.08 0.01 12.93
CA ILE A 140 16.49 0.36 14.30
C ILE A 140 15.77 -0.51 15.33
N ARG A 141 14.52 -0.91 15.07
CA ARG A 141 13.68 -1.72 15.98
C ARG A 141 14.04 -3.20 15.99
N GLY A 142 15.03 -3.60 15.21
CA GLY A 142 15.61 -4.95 15.19
C GLY A 142 14.80 -5.96 14.38
N ARG A 143 15.47 -7.05 13.97
CA ARG A 143 14.93 -8.13 13.11
C ARG A 143 13.60 -8.72 13.59
N LYS A 144 13.36 -8.77 14.91
CA LYS A 144 12.09 -9.27 15.46
C LYS A 144 10.89 -8.49 14.92
N SER A 145 11.01 -7.17 14.78
CA SER A 145 9.93 -6.33 14.26
C SER A 145 9.60 -6.64 12.80
N ILE A 146 10.62 -6.92 11.97
CA ILE A 146 10.46 -7.34 10.58
C ILE A 146 9.66 -8.66 10.51
N VAL A 147 10.03 -9.64 11.31
CA VAL A 147 9.33 -10.94 11.36
C VAL A 147 7.89 -10.77 11.82
N VAL A 148 7.66 -9.98 12.88
CA VAL A 148 6.31 -9.68 13.37
C VAL A 148 5.46 -9.01 12.30
N HIS A 149 6.01 -8.05 11.54
CA HIS A 149 5.28 -7.38 10.45
C HIS A 149 4.83 -8.38 9.37
N VAL A 150 5.69 -9.31 8.96
CA VAL A 150 5.35 -10.35 7.97
C VAL A 150 4.32 -11.35 8.51
N LEU A 151 4.44 -11.75 9.79
CA LEU A 151 3.47 -12.66 10.41
C LEU A 151 2.11 -11.98 10.63
N PHE A 152 2.09 -10.66 10.84
CA PHE A 152 0.85 -9.91 11.01
C PHE A 152 -0.02 -9.93 9.75
N SER A 153 0.56 -10.13 8.56
CA SER A 153 -0.19 -10.29 7.29
C SER A 153 -1.26 -11.37 7.34
N PHE A 154 -1.08 -12.42 8.15
CA PHE A 154 -2.06 -13.51 8.32
C PHE A 154 -3.21 -13.17 9.27
N ILE A 155 -3.03 -12.13 10.08
CA ILE A 155 -4.00 -11.66 11.10
C ILE A 155 -4.88 -10.54 10.53
N VAL A 156 -4.33 -9.69 9.65
CA VAL A 156 -5.04 -8.54 9.07
C VAL A 156 -6.40 -8.89 8.44
N PRO A 157 -6.55 -9.94 7.60
CA PRO A 157 -7.84 -10.34 7.05
C PRO A 157 -8.89 -10.60 8.13
N VAL A 158 -8.50 -11.30 9.20
CA VAL A 158 -9.38 -11.65 10.32
C VAL A 158 -9.79 -10.39 11.09
N VAL A 159 -8.83 -9.50 11.35
CA VAL A 159 -9.09 -8.23 12.05
C VAL A 159 -10.11 -7.40 11.28
N PHE A 160 -9.93 -7.20 9.97
CA PHE A 160 -10.87 -6.39 9.19
C PHE A 160 -12.21 -7.08 8.98
N PHE A 161 -12.23 -8.39 8.76
CA PHE A 161 -13.47 -9.16 8.67
C PHE A 161 -14.30 -9.03 9.95
N VAL A 162 -13.70 -9.30 11.13
CA VAL A 162 -14.38 -9.16 12.43
C VAL A 162 -14.77 -7.71 12.69
N ARG A 163 -13.89 -6.76 12.35
CA ARG A 163 -14.15 -5.34 12.52
C ARG A 163 -15.41 -4.91 11.76
N PHE A 164 -15.57 -5.28 10.50
CA PHE A 164 -16.76 -4.91 9.72
C PHE A 164 -17.98 -5.78 10.02
N LEU A 165 -17.81 -7.09 10.19
CA LEU A 165 -18.91 -8.02 10.46
C LEU A 165 -19.58 -7.75 11.80
N VAL A 166 -18.78 -7.45 12.84
CA VAL A 166 -19.24 -7.42 14.25
C VAL A 166 -18.97 -6.08 14.92
N LEU A 167 -17.74 -5.55 14.86
CA LEU A 167 -17.39 -4.40 15.72
C LEU A 167 -18.00 -3.08 15.23
N SER A 168 -18.01 -2.82 13.92
CA SER A 168 -18.60 -1.63 13.31
C SER A 168 -20.09 -1.45 13.66
N PRO A 169 -20.98 -2.45 13.51
CA PRO A 169 -22.37 -2.30 13.93
C PRO A 169 -22.51 -2.14 15.45
N LEU A 170 -21.76 -2.89 16.27
CA LEU A 170 -21.80 -2.72 17.73
C LEU A 170 -21.32 -1.34 18.18
N SER A 171 -20.37 -0.74 17.47
CA SER A 171 -19.86 0.60 17.77
C SER A 171 -20.89 1.70 17.62
N LEU A 172 -22.01 1.46 16.92
CA LEU A 172 -23.13 2.41 16.85
C LEU A 172 -23.80 2.63 18.22
N PHE A 173 -23.72 1.62 19.11
CA PHE A 173 -24.32 1.67 20.44
C PHE A 173 -23.29 1.99 21.54
N ASN A 174 -21.99 1.96 21.23
CA ASN A 174 -20.92 2.18 22.20
C ASN A 174 -19.89 3.21 21.69
N LYS A 175 -19.94 4.41 22.27
CA LYS A 175 -19.03 5.52 21.90
C LYS A 175 -17.55 5.19 22.12
N LYS A 176 -17.20 4.45 23.19
CA LYS A 176 -15.81 4.08 23.47
C LYS A 176 -15.28 3.12 22.40
N LEU A 177 -16.10 2.13 22.02
CA LEU A 177 -15.76 1.21 20.92
C LEU A 177 -15.63 1.96 19.59
N ARG A 178 -16.54 2.91 19.30
CA ARG A 178 -16.45 3.74 18.08
C ARG A 178 -15.14 4.51 18.01
N LEU A 179 -14.73 5.19 19.08
CA LEU A 179 -13.46 5.92 19.12
C LEU A 179 -12.29 4.97 18.95
N PHE A 180 -12.26 3.84 19.68
CA PHE A 180 -11.22 2.83 19.53
C PHE A 180 -11.08 2.33 18.08
N LEU A 181 -12.19 1.98 17.41
CA LEU A 181 -12.16 1.55 16.01
C LEU A 181 -11.65 2.65 15.09
N MET A 182 -12.04 3.90 15.31
CA MET A 182 -11.59 5.02 14.49
C MET A 182 -10.12 5.37 14.72
N ASP A 183 -9.62 5.23 15.94
CA ASP A 183 -8.24 5.61 16.27
C ASP A 183 -7.24 4.50 15.93
N LYS A 184 -7.63 3.22 16.11
CA LYS A 184 -6.72 2.07 16.02
C LYS A 184 -6.99 1.09 14.89
N VAL A 185 -8.24 0.97 14.43
CA VAL A 185 -8.66 -0.08 13.45
C VAL A 185 -9.33 0.54 12.22
N SER A 186 -9.00 1.80 11.92
CA SER A 186 -9.52 2.52 10.74
C SER A 186 -8.45 2.85 9.70
N ALA A 187 -7.24 2.31 9.86
CA ALA A 187 -6.12 2.62 8.99
C ALA A 187 -5.39 1.34 8.56
N LEU A 188 -4.96 1.28 7.30
CA LEU A 188 -3.99 0.30 6.83
C LEU A 188 -2.59 0.89 7.08
N VAL A 189 -1.97 0.48 8.17
CA VAL A 189 -0.70 1.02 8.68
C VAL A 189 0.29 -0.10 8.97
N ILE A 190 1.57 0.24 9.03
CA ILE A 190 2.63 -0.68 9.43
C ILE A 190 3.02 -0.52 10.89
N ASP A 191 2.83 0.67 11.46
CA ASP A 191 3.06 0.94 12.87
C ASP A 191 1.82 0.56 13.68
N LEU A 192 1.94 -0.48 14.51
CA LEU A 192 0.85 -0.99 15.34
C LEU A 192 0.50 -0.04 16.50
N ASP A 193 1.43 0.83 16.89
CA ASP A 193 1.21 1.83 17.95
C ASP A 193 0.55 3.11 17.43
N TYR A 194 0.46 3.26 16.11
CA TYR A 194 -0.16 4.41 15.45
C TYR A 194 -1.57 4.70 15.98
N GLN A 195 -1.88 5.99 16.09
CA GLN A 195 -3.20 6.50 16.45
C GLN A 195 -3.64 7.48 15.38
N ARG A 196 -4.71 7.12 14.66
CA ARG A 196 -5.21 7.94 13.57
C ARG A 196 -5.80 9.25 14.13
N PRO A 197 -5.28 10.42 13.76
CA PRO A 197 -5.82 11.69 14.25
C PRO A 197 -7.28 11.86 13.84
N GLU A 198 -8.08 12.45 14.73
CA GLU A 198 -9.50 12.69 14.48
C GLU A 198 -9.75 13.53 13.21
N SER A 199 -8.87 14.51 12.96
CA SER A 199 -8.90 15.36 11.76
C SER A 199 -8.66 14.58 10.46
N SER A 200 -7.95 13.44 10.52
CA SER A 200 -7.62 12.60 9.35
C SER A 200 -8.85 11.86 8.83
N TRP A 201 -9.71 11.34 9.71
CA TRP A 201 -10.89 10.56 9.30
C TRP A 201 -12.19 11.38 9.24
N LYS A 202 -12.38 12.41 10.10
CA LYS A 202 -13.60 13.24 10.07
C LYS A 202 -13.81 13.95 8.73
N ASN A 203 -12.73 14.33 8.08
CA ASN A 203 -12.75 15.09 6.83
C ASN A 203 -12.93 14.21 5.58
N ILE A 204 -12.96 12.87 5.74
CA ILE A 204 -13.16 11.95 4.61
C ILE A 204 -14.64 11.88 4.26
N GLY A 205 -15.02 12.49 3.14
CA GLY A 205 -16.38 12.39 2.62
C GLY A 205 -16.82 10.93 2.43
N GLY A 206 -18.02 10.59 2.91
CA GLY A 206 -18.64 9.29 2.65
C GLY A 206 -18.01 8.09 3.36
N TRP A 207 -17.18 8.29 4.40
CA TRP A 207 -16.60 7.17 5.16
C TRP A 207 -17.67 6.30 5.82
N LYS A 208 -18.75 6.90 6.34
CA LYS A 208 -19.88 6.16 6.97
C LYS A 208 -20.58 5.23 5.97
N ILE A 209 -20.75 5.70 4.73
CA ILE A 209 -21.37 4.91 3.67
C ILE A 209 -20.44 3.75 3.31
N GLN A 210 -19.13 4.00 3.17
CA GLN A 210 -18.16 2.95 2.90
C GLN A 210 -18.08 1.91 4.04
N GLU A 211 -18.12 2.35 5.31
CA GLU A 211 -18.17 1.44 6.45
C GLU A 211 -19.44 0.59 6.42
N PHE A 212 -20.61 1.22 6.24
CA PHE A 212 -21.87 0.49 6.12
C PHE A 212 -21.85 -0.51 4.96
N SER A 213 -21.34 -0.13 3.79
CA SER A 213 -21.22 -1.02 2.64
C SER A 213 -20.30 -2.21 2.93
N ALA A 214 -19.17 -2.00 3.62
CA ALA A 214 -18.30 -3.10 4.04
C ALA A 214 -18.99 -4.04 5.04
N CYS A 215 -19.71 -3.50 6.04
CA CYS A 215 -20.53 -4.30 6.96
C CYS A 215 -21.58 -5.12 6.20
N PHE A 216 -22.30 -4.47 5.28
CA PHE A 216 -23.34 -5.12 4.47
C PHE A 216 -22.76 -6.25 3.61
N TYR A 217 -21.61 -6.03 2.97
CA TYR A 217 -20.91 -7.07 2.21
C TYR A 217 -20.53 -8.26 3.11
N ALA A 218 -19.98 -8.01 4.29
CA ALA A 218 -19.61 -9.07 5.23
C ALA A 218 -20.83 -9.90 5.67
N TRP A 219 -21.96 -9.24 5.98
CA TRP A 219 -23.20 -9.92 6.34
C TRP A 219 -23.82 -10.70 5.19
N VAL A 220 -23.84 -10.14 3.96
CA VAL A 220 -24.36 -10.85 2.78
C VAL A 220 -23.48 -12.06 2.47
N PHE A 221 -22.16 -11.92 2.50
CA PHE A 221 -21.23 -13.02 2.25
C PHE A 221 -21.42 -14.16 3.25
N LEU A 222 -21.45 -13.84 4.56
CA LEU A 222 -21.67 -14.85 5.60
C LEU A 222 -23.10 -15.43 5.53
N GLY A 223 -24.10 -14.59 5.25
CA GLY A 223 -25.49 -15.00 5.08
C GLY A 223 -25.68 -15.99 3.93
N PHE A 224 -25.01 -15.78 2.80
CA PHE A 224 -25.02 -16.71 1.67
C PHE A 224 -24.34 -18.04 1.98
N ILE A 225 -23.29 -18.04 2.82
CA ILE A 225 -22.68 -19.28 3.31
C ILE A 225 -23.64 -20.02 4.24
N MET A 226 -24.25 -19.33 5.21
CA MET A 226 -25.21 -19.92 6.15
C MET A 226 -26.48 -20.44 5.47
N ALA A 227 -26.89 -19.80 4.38
CA ALA A 227 -28.02 -20.23 3.56
C ALA A 227 -27.65 -21.29 2.51
N GLU A 228 -26.40 -21.79 2.52
CA GLU A 228 -25.89 -22.81 1.58
C GLU A 228 -25.95 -22.39 0.09
N ILE A 229 -26.08 -21.09 -0.20
CA ILE A 229 -26.01 -20.52 -1.56
C ILE A 229 -24.55 -20.55 -2.05
N ILE A 230 -23.60 -20.30 -1.15
CA ILE A 230 -22.16 -20.37 -1.42
C ILE A 230 -21.55 -21.45 -0.51
N PRO A 231 -20.71 -22.36 -1.03
CA PRO A 231 -20.03 -23.36 -0.21
C PRO A 231 -19.17 -22.72 0.89
N ALA A 232 -19.17 -23.30 2.09
CA ALA A 232 -18.38 -22.79 3.23
C ALA A 232 -16.87 -22.71 2.95
N VAL A 233 -16.34 -23.53 2.03
CA VAL A 233 -14.94 -23.47 1.58
C VAL A 233 -14.58 -22.10 0.98
N ALA A 234 -15.55 -21.34 0.47
CA ALA A 234 -15.33 -19.99 -0.04
C ALA A 234 -14.76 -19.05 1.02
N LEU A 235 -15.14 -19.19 2.30
CA LEU A 235 -14.58 -18.37 3.38
C LEU A 235 -13.10 -18.70 3.63
N VAL A 236 -12.74 -19.99 3.58
CA VAL A 236 -11.36 -20.44 3.73
C VAL A 236 -10.49 -19.96 2.57
N LEU A 237 -10.97 -20.12 1.33
CA LEU A 237 -10.25 -19.65 0.15
C LEU A 237 -10.14 -18.12 0.13
N TRP A 238 -11.18 -17.40 0.56
CA TRP A 238 -11.16 -15.94 0.68
C TRP A 238 -10.06 -15.51 1.65
N TYR A 239 -9.99 -16.16 2.81
CA TYR A 239 -8.91 -15.94 3.77
C TYR A 239 -7.53 -16.23 3.19
N CYS A 240 -7.34 -17.37 2.50
CA CYS A 240 -6.07 -17.71 1.87
C CYS A 240 -5.64 -16.67 0.83
N VAL A 241 -6.59 -16.18 0.02
CA VAL A 241 -6.34 -15.16 -1.00
C VAL A 241 -5.90 -13.86 -0.34
N GLU A 242 -6.61 -13.37 0.66
CA GLU A 242 -6.24 -12.14 1.37
C GLU A 242 -4.92 -12.28 2.13
N ALA A 243 -4.70 -13.39 2.82
CA ALA A 243 -3.45 -13.64 3.53
C ALA A 243 -2.25 -13.59 2.57
N LEU A 244 -2.37 -14.15 1.36
CA LEU A 244 -1.33 -14.06 0.34
C LEU A 244 -1.17 -12.63 -0.20
N ILE A 245 -2.27 -11.90 -0.41
CA ILE A 245 -2.23 -10.47 -0.79
C ILE A 245 -1.44 -9.65 0.25
N PHE A 246 -1.80 -9.77 1.53
CA PHE A 246 -1.13 -9.04 2.60
C PHE A 246 0.31 -9.51 2.81
N LEU A 247 0.61 -10.79 2.62
CA LEU A 247 1.97 -11.32 2.72
C LEU A 247 2.88 -10.69 1.64
N VAL A 248 2.44 -10.72 0.38
CA VAL A 248 3.18 -10.09 -0.73
C VAL A 248 3.32 -8.60 -0.48
N ASN A 249 2.25 -7.93 -0.03
CA ASN A 249 2.29 -6.52 0.28
C ASN A 249 3.27 -6.18 1.41
N SER A 250 3.31 -6.97 2.49
CA SER A 250 4.24 -6.76 3.61
C SER A 250 5.69 -6.92 3.18
N LEU A 251 6.01 -7.93 2.36
CA LEU A 251 7.35 -8.07 1.79
C LEU A 251 7.71 -6.87 0.90
N ARG A 252 6.78 -6.42 0.05
CA ARG A 252 6.95 -5.23 -0.79
C ARG A 252 7.21 -4.00 0.06
N THR A 253 6.42 -3.77 1.10
CA THR A 253 6.54 -2.61 2.00
C THR A 253 7.90 -2.59 2.68
N LEU A 254 8.37 -3.72 3.21
CA LEU A 254 9.72 -3.83 3.77
C LEU A 254 10.84 -3.50 2.76
N GLY A 255 10.60 -3.72 1.46
CA GLY A 255 11.53 -3.37 0.39
C GLY A 255 11.36 -1.96 -0.18
N ALA A 256 10.34 -1.21 0.24
CA ALA A 256 9.98 0.11 -0.32
C ALA A 256 10.78 1.26 0.32
N HIS A 257 11.30 1.04 1.53
CA HIS A 257 12.06 2.02 2.31
C HIS A 257 13.27 1.40 2.98
N ARG A 258 14.21 2.24 3.40
CA ARG A 258 15.39 1.87 4.19
C ARG A 258 15.10 1.87 5.68
N TYR A 259 14.08 2.61 6.12
CA TYR A 259 13.58 2.62 7.51
C TYR A 259 14.64 3.03 8.55
N GLN A 260 15.53 3.96 8.19
CA GLN A 260 16.68 4.37 8.99
C GLN A 260 16.44 5.62 9.86
N ASN A 261 15.29 6.30 9.73
CA ASN A 261 14.95 7.44 10.57
C ASN A 261 14.38 6.97 11.92
N PRO A 262 14.91 7.40 13.08
CA PRO A 262 14.43 6.98 14.41
C PRO A 262 13.00 7.39 14.79
N LYS A 263 12.26 8.12 13.95
CA LYS A 263 10.94 8.72 14.23
C LYS A 263 10.90 9.99 15.07
N GLU A 264 12.07 10.55 15.39
CA GLU A 264 12.18 11.71 16.27
C GLU A 264 12.37 13.03 15.52
N GLU A 265 12.83 12.98 14.26
CA GLU A 265 13.16 14.17 13.46
C GLU A 265 12.48 14.15 12.09
N GLU A 266 12.01 15.32 11.65
CA GLU A 266 11.51 15.53 10.30
C GLU A 266 12.65 15.37 9.28
N MET A 267 12.38 14.67 8.18
CA MET A 267 13.36 14.49 7.11
C MET A 267 13.26 15.63 6.10
N SER A 268 14.41 16.05 5.56
CA SER A 268 14.43 16.85 4.34
C SER A 268 13.84 16.04 3.17
N TYR A 269 13.41 16.75 2.14
CA TYR A 269 12.85 16.12 0.95
C TYR A 269 13.83 15.17 0.25
N SER A 270 15.12 15.53 0.19
CA SER A 270 16.19 14.69 -0.34
C SER A 270 16.40 13.44 0.52
N SER A 271 16.36 13.57 1.84
CA SER A 271 16.47 12.43 2.75
C SER A 271 15.28 11.48 2.63
N GLN A 272 14.05 11.99 2.51
CA GLN A 272 12.85 11.18 2.25
C GLN A 272 12.97 10.40 0.92
N MET A 273 13.47 11.04 -0.13
CA MET A 273 13.76 10.38 -1.40
C MET A 273 14.78 9.25 -1.21
N LEU A 274 15.88 9.51 -0.49
CA LEU A 274 16.96 8.54 -0.28
C LEU A 274 16.59 7.40 0.66
N ASP A 275 15.64 7.60 1.58
CA ASP A 275 15.07 6.52 2.37
C ASP A 275 14.16 5.63 1.52
N SER A 276 13.49 6.19 0.52
CA SER A 276 12.63 5.44 -0.40
C SER A 276 13.43 4.66 -1.44
N VAL A 277 12.88 3.53 -1.93
CA VAL A 277 13.57 2.61 -2.82
C VAL A 277 12.81 2.39 -4.13
N ASN A 278 13.49 2.56 -5.26
CA ASN A 278 13.04 2.11 -6.57
C ASN A 278 13.58 0.70 -6.83
N ILE A 279 12.73 -0.21 -7.32
CA ILE A 279 13.09 -1.55 -7.76
C ILE A 279 12.55 -1.75 -9.18
N PRO A 280 13.16 -1.16 -10.23
CA PRO A 280 12.68 -1.29 -11.61
C PRO A 280 12.54 -2.77 -12.01
N GLY A 281 13.58 -3.58 -11.75
CA GLY A 281 13.59 -5.02 -11.95
C GLY A 281 13.11 -5.47 -13.34
N ASN A 282 12.53 -6.67 -13.41
CA ASN A 282 12.01 -7.23 -14.66
C ASN A 282 10.59 -6.71 -14.95
N ARG A 283 10.35 -6.24 -16.18
CA ARG A 283 9.07 -5.66 -16.63
C ARG A 283 7.85 -6.56 -16.43
N TRP A 284 8.01 -7.89 -16.45
CA TRP A 284 6.90 -8.85 -16.38
C TRP A 284 6.73 -9.43 -14.98
N VAL A 285 7.83 -9.62 -14.25
CA VAL A 285 7.81 -10.29 -12.94
C VAL A 285 7.64 -9.28 -11.79
N THR A 286 8.35 -8.15 -11.84
CA THR A 286 8.30 -7.16 -10.76
C THR A 286 6.89 -6.62 -10.50
N PRO A 287 6.08 -6.31 -11.53
CA PRO A 287 4.71 -5.84 -11.30
C PRO A 287 3.77 -6.86 -10.67
N LEU A 288 4.15 -8.14 -10.52
CA LEU A 288 3.35 -9.11 -9.78
C LEU A 288 3.36 -8.82 -8.27
N TRP A 289 4.50 -8.42 -7.71
CA TRP A 289 4.65 -8.15 -6.28
C TRP A 289 4.78 -6.64 -5.95
N ALA A 290 5.00 -5.79 -6.94
CA ALA A 290 4.93 -4.32 -6.82
C ALA A 290 4.14 -3.72 -8.00
N PRO A 291 2.82 -4.00 -8.08
CA PRO A 291 1.94 -3.55 -9.17
C PRO A 291 1.68 -2.04 -9.11
N VAL A 292 0.97 -1.51 -10.12
CA VAL A 292 0.45 -0.12 -10.12
C VAL A 292 1.53 0.92 -9.75
N GLY A 293 2.72 0.80 -10.35
CA GLY A 293 3.81 1.76 -10.16
C GLY A 293 4.55 1.68 -8.83
N LEU A 294 4.14 0.81 -7.90
CA LEU A 294 4.75 0.65 -6.57
C LEU A 294 6.22 0.22 -6.62
N ARG A 295 6.67 -0.34 -7.76
CA ARG A 295 8.09 -0.65 -7.99
C ARG A 295 8.98 0.59 -8.13
N PHE A 296 8.38 1.78 -8.30
CA PHE A 296 9.08 3.06 -8.40
C PHE A 296 8.78 3.96 -7.19
N HIS A 297 8.87 3.40 -5.98
CA HIS A 297 8.42 4.04 -4.75
C HIS A 297 9.12 5.38 -4.45
N ALA A 298 10.44 5.47 -4.65
CA ALA A 298 11.15 6.75 -4.50
C ALA A 298 10.71 7.79 -5.54
N THR A 299 10.42 7.37 -6.77
CA THR A 299 9.86 8.26 -7.80
C THR A 299 8.49 8.79 -7.39
N HIS A 300 7.68 7.91 -6.81
CA HIS A 300 6.36 8.25 -6.28
C HIS A 300 6.48 9.27 -5.12
N HIS A 301 7.41 9.09 -4.18
CA HIS A 301 7.65 10.08 -3.12
C HIS A 301 8.09 11.45 -3.65
N LEU A 302 8.86 11.48 -4.75
CA LEU A 302 9.24 12.73 -5.41
C LEU A 302 8.05 13.41 -6.13
N PHE A 303 7.10 12.62 -6.65
CA PHE A 303 5.98 13.14 -7.42
C PHE A 303 4.70 12.33 -7.16
N PRO A 304 4.05 12.48 -5.99
CA PRO A 304 2.89 11.66 -5.62
C PRO A 304 1.68 11.84 -6.55
N ASP A 305 1.62 12.98 -7.25
CA ASP A 305 0.57 13.31 -8.21
C ASP A 305 0.79 12.69 -9.61
N LEU A 306 1.94 12.04 -9.87
CA LEU A 306 2.15 11.35 -11.13
C LEU A 306 1.25 10.11 -11.22
N PRO A 307 0.56 9.89 -12.34
CA PRO A 307 -0.19 8.66 -12.53
C PRO A 307 0.76 7.46 -12.60
N TYR A 308 0.38 6.32 -12.00
CA TYR A 308 1.29 5.18 -11.89
C TYR A 308 1.92 4.72 -13.21
N HIS A 309 1.18 4.83 -14.32
CA HIS A 309 1.63 4.39 -15.65
C HIS A 309 2.69 5.31 -16.26
N ALA A 310 2.95 6.48 -15.65
CA ALA A 310 4.02 7.39 -16.05
C ALA A 310 5.26 7.28 -15.15
N LEU A 311 5.21 6.55 -14.03
CA LEU A 311 6.33 6.45 -13.09
C LEU A 311 7.57 5.79 -13.69
N GLU A 312 7.42 4.83 -14.61
CA GLU A 312 8.55 4.22 -15.31
C GLU A 312 9.27 5.23 -16.21
N GLU A 313 8.51 6.02 -16.95
CA GLU A 313 9.07 7.07 -17.82
C GLU A 313 9.74 8.17 -16.99
N ALA A 314 9.10 8.61 -15.90
CA ALA A 314 9.68 9.55 -14.96
C ALA A 314 10.99 9.02 -14.36
N HIS A 315 11.01 7.76 -13.92
CA HIS A 315 12.21 7.10 -13.43
C HIS A 315 13.35 7.12 -14.45
N ASN A 316 13.07 6.73 -15.70
CA ASN A 316 14.08 6.69 -16.76
C ASN A 316 14.68 8.08 -17.02
N ARG A 317 13.86 9.14 -17.06
CA ARG A 317 14.32 10.52 -17.25
C ARG A 317 15.18 11.01 -16.08
N LEU A 318 14.80 10.68 -14.84
CA LEU A 318 15.54 11.07 -13.64
C LEU A 318 16.90 10.37 -13.53
N VAL A 319 16.99 9.07 -13.84
CA VAL A 319 18.28 8.34 -13.82
C VAL A 319 19.25 8.89 -14.87
N GLN A 320 18.75 9.30 -16.04
CA GLN A 320 19.58 9.72 -17.18
C GLN A 320 20.04 11.18 -17.10
N ASP A 321 19.41 12.01 -16.27
CA ASP A 321 19.78 13.42 -16.15
C ASP A 321 21.11 13.59 -15.38
N LYS A 322 21.96 14.49 -15.88
CA LYS A 322 23.32 14.68 -15.34
C LYS A 322 23.34 15.38 -13.99
N ASP A 323 22.35 16.21 -13.71
CA ASP A 323 22.34 17.07 -12.51
C ASP A 323 21.71 16.32 -11.33
N VAL A 324 20.64 15.56 -11.57
CA VAL A 324 19.90 14.86 -10.51
C VAL A 324 20.14 13.34 -10.47
N GLY A 325 20.58 12.74 -11.58
CA GLY A 325 20.62 11.28 -11.75
C GLY A 325 21.60 10.57 -10.83
N LYS A 326 22.71 11.21 -10.45
CA LYS A 326 23.70 10.64 -9.52
C LYS A 326 23.12 10.39 -8.13
N LEU A 327 22.44 11.38 -7.56
CA LEU A 327 21.83 11.26 -6.24
C LEU A 327 20.53 10.43 -6.30
N TYR A 328 19.69 10.64 -7.32
CA TYR A 328 18.49 9.84 -7.55
C TYR A 328 18.81 8.35 -7.74
N GLY A 329 19.89 8.03 -8.46
CA GLY A 329 20.34 6.65 -8.71
C GLY A 329 20.64 5.87 -7.43
N GLN A 330 20.95 6.54 -6.32
CA GLN A 330 21.13 5.88 -5.02
C GLN A 330 19.84 5.25 -4.50
N THR A 331 18.66 5.69 -4.95
CA THR A 331 17.37 5.09 -4.57
C THR A 331 17.15 3.71 -5.20
N VAL A 332 17.95 3.33 -6.20
CA VAL A 332 17.71 2.13 -7.00
C VAL A 332 18.32 0.89 -6.34
N SER A 333 17.49 -0.14 -6.17
CA SER A 333 17.91 -1.47 -5.74
C SER A 333 17.78 -2.48 -6.90
N SER A 334 18.66 -3.47 -6.91
CA SER A 334 18.69 -4.53 -7.93
C SER A 334 17.50 -5.49 -7.85
N GLY A 335 16.78 -5.54 -6.73
CA GLY A 335 15.65 -6.43 -6.54
C GLY A 335 15.13 -6.44 -5.11
N LEU A 336 13.96 -7.05 -4.91
CA LEU A 336 13.33 -7.19 -3.59
C LEU A 336 14.25 -7.90 -2.59
N LEU A 337 14.87 -9.02 -2.99
CA LEU A 337 15.77 -9.76 -2.11
C LEU A 337 16.97 -8.92 -1.67
N SER A 338 17.51 -8.08 -2.55
CA SER A 338 18.61 -7.16 -2.22
C SER A 338 18.17 -6.12 -1.19
N ALA A 339 17.00 -5.49 -1.40
CA ALA A 339 16.43 -4.52 -0.46
C ALA A 339 16.17 -5.15 0.93
N LEU A 340 15.51 -6.32 0.97
CA LEU A 340 15.23 -7.05 2.21
C LEU A 340 16.51 -7.50 2.93
N THR A 341 17.52 -7.97 2.19
CA THR A 341 18.81 -8.37 2.77
C THR A 341 19.53 -7.18 3.41
N GLN A 342 19.51 -6.03 2.75
CA GLN A 342 20.10 -4.81 3.30
C GLN A 342 19.37 -4.37 4.56
N LEU A 343 18.03 -4.33 4.55
CA LEU A 343 17.24 -4.01 5.74
C LEU A 343 17.55 -4.98 6.90
N TRP A 344 17.58 -6.29 6.62
CA TRP A 344 17.87 -7.33 7.62
C TRP A 344 19.26 -7.22 8.24
N LYS A 345 20.25 -6.78 7.46
CA LYS A 345 21.61 -6.50 7.94
C LYS A 345 21.65 -5.27 8.83
N HIS A 346 20.99 -4.18 8.43
CA HIS A 346 20.94 -2.96 9.26
C HIS A 346 20.22 -3.22 10.59
N ALA A 347 19.10 -3.94 10.58
CA ALA A 347 18.34 -4.29 11.78
C ALA A 347 19.02 -5.30 12.74
N ALA A 348 20.28 -5.67 12.48
CA ALA A 348 21.08 -6.55 13.33
C ALA A 348 21.90 -5.79 14.37
N HIS A 349 22.08 -4.50 14.12
CA HIS A 349 22.79 -3.53 14.95
C HIS A 349 21.75 -2.68 15.68
#